data_AF-A0A3L8DZC0-F1
#
_entry.id   AF-A0A3L8DZC0-F1
#
_cell.length_a   1.000
_cell.length_b   1.000
_cell.length_c   1.000
_cell.angle_alpha   90.00
_cell.angle_beta   90.00
_cell.angle_gamma   90.00
#
_symmetry.space_group_name_H-M   'P 1'
#
loop_
_entity.id
_entity.type
_entity.pdbx_description
1 polymer ?
#
loop_
_entity_poly.entity_id
_entity_poly.type
_entity_poly.pdbx_seq_one_letter_code
_entity_poly.pdbx_strand_id
1 'polypeptide(L)'
;MRMKKAWETILPPMDSPANIKIRNSIITALEIDEWAFRESEIQLIMNLRLKLMRNLLESRESKYKKKVQDRFARLEQRLGKRRDDQVKIIQQNLKRDLRKLCTKYRDKQRPRSKFDIIERYADSKSELYALQTHSGEHETLQGSLSKGFAEREDVTPSPLPMIGGSKLMKHKPKSVDICIRETRWTGEKLKQLHSDLKAIRMKVKSADTIPKLMKRAFKLPALPSEEECRDKKIRTIELQQLRNNQSMQEDRLCEILNSLEGGTVCGTLDFLSKELVRLEDERRAHASALLAERERCMREAAEAGRRQLERNRRREFDEMFKQIVKVNQDSVEAYLEDVINEGIDWMNKFPNRKKQNP
;
A
#
# COMPACT_ATOMS: atom_id res chain seq x y z
N MET A 1 64.06 -5.32 29.54
CA MET A 1 65.51 -5.08 29.74
C MET A 1 66.01 -5.46 31.14
N ARG A 2 65.36 -5.04 32.24
CA ARG A 2 65.82 -5.42 33.61
C ARG A 2 65.69 -6.92 33.90
N MET A 3 64.59 -7.56 33.48
CA MET A 3 64.43 -9.01 33.61
C MET A 3 65.52 -9.76 32.85
N LYS A 4 65.71 -9.53 31.54
CA LYS A 4 66.75 -10.23 30.74
C LYS A 4 68.14 -10.23 31.40
N LYS A 5 68.57 -9.09 31.96
CA LYS A 5 69.82 -8.97 32.72
C LYS A 5 69.85 -9.81 34.00
N ALA A 6 68.73 -9.96 34.70
CA ALA A 6 68.63 -10.81 35.89
C ALA A 6 68.64 -12.32 35.55
N TRP A 7 68.12 -12.71 34.38
CA TRP A 7 68.20 -14.10 33.91
C TRP A 7 69.61 -14.46 33.46
N GLU A 8 70.34 -13.54 32.83
CA GLU A 8 71.73 -13.72 32.44
C GLU A 8 72.66 -14.03 33.62
N THR A 9 72.36 -13.51 34.82
CA THR A 9 73.10 -13.80 36.06
C THR A 9 72.82 -15.18 36.66
N ILE A 10 71.69 -15.81 36.30
CA ILE A 10 71.27 -17.12 36.83
C ILE A 10 71.73 -18.26 35.90
N LEU A 11 72.06 -17.97 34.65
CA LEU A 11 72.44 -18.98 33.67
C LEU A 11 73.83 -19.59 33.95
N PRO A 12 74.00 -20.92 33.78
CA PRO A 12 75.28 -21.60 34.03
C PRO A 12 76.40 -21.12 33.10
N PRO A 13 77.68 -21.21 33.55
CA PRO A 13 78.84 -20.76 32.79
C PRO A 13 79.13 -21.65 31.58
N MET A 14 79.81 -21.09 30.57
CA MET A 14 79.97 -21.67 29.22
C MET A 14 81.15 -22.64 29.08
N ASP A 15 81.65 -23.19 30.19
CA ASP A 15 82.95 -23.87 30.22
C ASP A 15 82.90 -25.31 29.67
N SER A 16 81.72 -25.94 29.67
CA SER A 16 81.53 -27.35 29.25
C SER A 16 80.43 -27.48 28.20
N PRO A 17 80.56 -28.36 27.19
CA PRO A 17 79.53 -28.57 26.17
C PRO A 17 78.18 -29.00 26.76
N ALA A 18 78.15 -29.63 27.94
CA ALA A 18 76.91 -29.95 28.64
C ALA A 18 76.21 -28.69 29.19
N ASN A 19 76.96 -27.76 29.78
CA ASN A 19 76.43 -26.50 30.29
C ASN A 19 75.91 -25.60 29.16
N ILE A 20 76.59 -25.61 28.01
CA ILE A 20 76.13 -24.89 26.80
C ILE A 20 74.77 -25.43 26.35
N LYS A 21 74.58 -26.76 26.33
CA LYS A 21 73.29 -27.37 25.97
C LYS A 21 72.17 -26.98 26.94
N ILE A 22 72.46 -27.00 28.25
CA ILE A 22 71.50 -26.59 29.29
C ILE A 22 71.13 -25.12 29.12
N ARG A 23 72.12 -24.23 28.95
CA ARG A 23 71.89 -22.80 28.72
C ARG A 23 71.01 -22.56 27.49
N ASN A 24 71.30 -23.23 26.38
CA ASN A 24 70.51 -23.10 25.16
C ASN A 24 69.06 -23.58 25.38
N SER A 25 68.84 -24.69 26.09
CA SER A 25 67.48 -25.16 26.39
C SER A 25 66.67 -24.20 27.28
N ILE A 26 67.32 -23.52 28.23
CA ILE A 26 66.67 -22.53 29.08
C ILE A 26 66.33 -21.28 28.27
N ILE A 27 67.27 -20.82 27.42
CA ILE A 27 67.04 -19.66 26.55
C ILE A 27 65.91 -19.93 25.58
N THR A 28 65.86 -21.09 24.92
CA THR A 28 64.79 -21.42 23.97
C THR A 28 63.43 -21.51 24.65
N ALA A 29 63.35 -22.08 25.86
CA ALA A 29 62.11 -22.11 26.64
C ALA A 29 61.62 -20.71 27.00
N LEU A 30 62.52 -19.82 27.46
CA LEU A 30 62.19 -18.43 27.77
C LEU A 30 61.78 -17.63 26.53
N GLU A 31 62.44 -17.88 25.40
CA GLU A 31 62.04 -17.28 24.13
C GLU A 31 60.62 -17.71 23.78
N ILE A 32 60.29 -19.01 23.85
CA ILE A 32 58.94 -19.52 23.59
C ILE A 32 57.90 -18.85 24.49
N ASP A 33 58.18 -18.69 25.78
CA ASP A 33 57.28 -18.02 26.72
C ASP A 33 57.12 -16.52 26.40
N GLU A 34 58.21 -15.82 26.02
CA GLU A 34 58.13 -14.44 25.55
C GLU A 34 57.31 -14.31 24.25
N TRP A 35 57.46 -15.26 23.32
CA TRP A 35 56.66 -15.34 22.10
C TRP A 35 55.19 -15.59 22.43
N ALA A 36 54.89 -16.51 23.33
CA ALA A 36 53.53 -16.81 23.78
C ALA A 36 52.86 -15.60 24.46
N PHE A 37 53.60 -14.88 25.29
CA PHE A 37 53.11 -13.65 25.92
C PHE A 37 52.76 -12.58 24.88
N ARG A 38 53.68 -12.29 23.94
CA ARG A 38 53.42 -11.32 22.85
C ARG A 38 52.26 -11.75 21.97
N GLU A 39 52.16 -13.04 21.65
CA GLU A 39 51.03 -13.56 20.88
C GLU A 39 49.71 -13.34 21.65
N SER A 40 49.70 -13.55 22.96
CA SER A 40 48.51 -13.27 23.79
C SER A 40 48.10 -11.78 23.78
N GLU A 41 49.07 -10.86 23.77
CA GLU A 41 48.82 -9.42 23.65
C GLU A 41 48.25 -9.07 22.26
N ILE A 42 48.81 -9.66 21.21
CA ILE A 42 48.31 -9.49 19.83
C ILE A 42 46.87 -10.00 19.74
N GLN A 43 46.58 -11.17 20.30
CA GLN A 43 45.23 -11.74 20.34
C GLN A 43 44.26 -10.85 21.11
N LEU A 44 44.67 -10.27 22.24
CA LEU A 44 43.86 -9.32 22.99
C LEU A 44 43.50 -8.09 22.13
N ILE A 45 44.48 -7.50 21.45
CA ILE A 45 44.25 -6.37 20.55
C ILE A 45 43.31 -6.76 19.41
N MET A 46 43.50 -7.94 18.81
CA MET A 46 42.64 -8.44 17.73
C MET A 46 41.20 -8.64 18.21
N ASN A 47 41.01 -9.24 19.39
CA ASN A 47 39.70 -9.45 19.99
C ASN A 47 38.97 -8.13 20.26
N LEU A 48 39.68 -7.11 20.76
CA LEU A 48 39.11 -5.77 20.93
C LEU A 48 38.68 -5.17 19.59
N ARG A 49 39.50 -5.29 18.53
CA ARG A 49 39.15 -4.82 17.18
C ARG A 49 37.92 -5.53 16.64
N LEU A 50 37.86 -6.86 16.75
CA LEU A 50 36.70 -7.65 16.32
C LEU A 50 35.43 -7.27 17.08
N LYS A 51 35.53 -7.01 18.39
CA LYS A 51 34.40 -6.54 19.20
C LYS A 51 33.88 -5.19 18.72
N LEU A 52 34.78 -4.23 18.45
CA LEU A 52 34.39 -2.93 17.89
C LEU A 52 33.72 -3.09 16.52
N MET A 53 34.28 -3.92 15.65
CA MET A 53 33.72 -4.17 14.32
C MET A 53 32.32 -4.79 14.39
N ARG A 54 32.11 -5.75 15.30
CA ARG A 54 30.79 -6.36 15.55
C ARG A 54 29.77 -5.31 15.97
N ASN A 55 30.12 -4.44 16.91
CA ASN A 55 29.23 -3.37 17.39
C ASN A 55 28.85 -2.40 16.26
N LEU A 56 29.80 -2.06 15.38
CA LEU A 56 29.53 -1.19 14.22
C LEU A 56 28.58 -1.86 13.22
N LEU A 57 28.78 -3.15 12.94
CA LEU A 57 27.90 -3.92 12.06
C LEU A 57 26.49 -4.01 12.63
N GLU A 58 26.35 -4.31 13.92
CA GLU A 58 25.05 -4.37 14.59
C GLU A 58 24.32 -3.02 14.60
N SER A 59 25.06 -1.92 14.79
CA SER A 59 24.52 -0.56 14.65
C SER A 59 24.03 -0.29 13.22
N ARG A 60 24.77 -0.74 12.20
CA ARG A 60 24.36 -0.59 10.80
C ARG A 60 23.12 -1.43 10.47
N GLU A 61 23.10 -2.69 10.90
CA GLU A 61 21.98 -3.59 10.69
C GLU A 61 20.71 -3.10 11.38
N SER A 62 20.81 -2.68 12.64
CA SER A 62 19.66 -2.15 13.38
C SER A 62 19.08 -0.91 12.71
N LYS A 63 19.92 -0.01 12.19
CA LYS A 63 19.47 1.14 11.38
C LYS A 63 18.77 0.70 10.10
N TYR A 64 19.29 -0.30 9.41
CA TYR A 64 18.65 -0.83 8.20
C TYR A 64 17.31 -1.50 8.51
N LYS A 65 17.27 -2.38 9.51
CA LYS A 65 16.05 -3.05 10.01
C LYS A 65 14.97 -2.03 10.37
N LYS A 66 15.31 -0.96 11.08
CA LYS A 66 14.40 0.16 11.38
C LYS A 66 13.85 0.81 10.11
N LYS A 67 14.70 1.18 9.14
CA LYS A 67 14.26 1.78 7.87
C LYS A 67 13.30 0.87 7.10
N VAL A 68 13.56 -0.43 7.09
CA VAL A 68 12.70 -1.43 6.44
C VAL A 68 11.37 -1.54 7.18
N GLN A 69 11.41 -1.66 8.51
CA GLN A 69 10.22 -1.71 9.36
C GLN A 69 9.35 -0.46 9.19
N ASP A 70 9.94 0.73 9.12
CA ASP A 70 9.21 1.98 8.87
C ASP A 70 8.53 1.98 7.49
N ARG A 71 9.17 1.39 6.48
CA ARG A 71 8.57 1.25 5.14
C ARG A 71 7.37 0.30 5.18
N PHE A 72 7.49 -0.83 5.89
CA PHE A 72 6.39 -1.75 6.08
C PHE A 72 5.24 -1.12 6.88
N ALA A 73 5.53 -0.43 7.98
CA ALA A 73 4.51 0.27 8.77
C ALA A 73 3.73 1.29 7.92
N ARG A 74 4.41 2.06 7.06
CA ARG A 74 3.75 2.99 6.12
C ARG A 74 2.89 2.26 5.09
N LEU A 75 3.32 1.09 4.62
CA LEU A 75 2.55 0.28 3.69
C LEU A 75 1.31 -0.29 4.36
N GLU A 76 1.48 -0.90 5.54
CA GLU A 76 0.39 -1.43 6.36
C GLU A 76 -0.63 -0.36 6.69
N GLN A 77 -0.20 0.85 7.06
CA GLN A 77 -1.12 1.96 7.30
C GLN A 77 -1.91 2.34 6.05
N ARG A 78 -1.28 2.40 4.87
CA ARG A 78 -1.97 2.71 3.61
C ARG A 78 -2.97 1.62 3.22
N LEU A 79 -2.58 0.35 3.33
CA LEU A 79 -3.44 -0.79 3.03
C LEU A 79 -4.58 -0.91 4.05
N GLY A 80 -4.30 -0.64 5.33
CA GLY A 80 -5.28 -0.56 6.41
C GLY A 80 -6.35 0.48 6.11
N LYS A 81 -5.97 1.72 5.78
CA LYS A 81 -6.93 2.77 5.39
C LYS A 81 -7.82 2.35 4.22
N ARG A 82 -7.25 1.79 3.14
CA ARG A 82 -8.03 1.31 1.99
C ARG A 82 -9.02 0.22 2.41
N ARG A 83 -8.58 -0.75 3.22
CA ARG A 83 -9.44 -1.80 3.76
C ARG A 83 -10.57 -1.21 4.59
N ASP A 84 -10.27 -0.31 5.51
CA ASP A 84 -11.24 0.31 6.39
C ASP A 84 -12.28 1.12 5.61
N ASP A 85 -11.87 1.83 4.56
CA ASP A 85 -12.79 2.58 3.71
C ASP A 85 -13.70 1.66 2.89
N GLN A 86 -13.18 0.53 2.38
CA GLN A 86 -14.01 -0.50 1.74
C GLN A 86 -15.00 -1.11 2.74
N VAL A 87 -14.55 -1.43 3.95
CA VAL A 87 -15.40 -1.96 5.03
C VAL A 87 -16.50 -0.95 5.37
N LYS A 88 -16.18 0.35 5.45
CA LYS A 88 -17.19 1.41 5.68
C LYS A 88 -18.24 1.43 4.57
N ILE A 89 -17.84 1.34 3.30
CA ILE A 89 -18.77 1.30 2.17
C ILE A 89 -19.69 0.07 2.30
N ILE A 90 -19.13 -1.10 2.58
CA ILE A 90 -19.90 -2.34 2.78
C ILE A 90 -20.90 -2.17 3.93
N GLN A 91 -20.47 -1.61 5.07
CA GLN A 91 -21.34 -1.37 6.23
C GLN A 91 -22.47 -0.38 5.91
N GLN A 92 -22.19 0.69 5.17
CA GLN A 92 -23.21 1.66 4.75
C GLN A 92 -24.23 1.03 3.79
N ASN A 93 -23.75 0.20 2.86
CA ASN A 93 -24.59 -0.54 1.93
C ASN A 93 -25.49 -1.52 2.69
N LEU A 94 -24.93 -2.31 3.60
CA LEU A 94 -25.67 -3.20 4.47
C LEU A 94 -26.74 -2.45 5.27
N LYS A 95 -26.40 -1.32 5.90
CA LYS A 95 -27.36 -0.49 6.65
C LYS A 95 -28.48 0.06 5.76
N ARG A 96 -28.16 0.46 4.53
CA ARG A 96 -29.16 0.91 3.54
C ARG A 96 -30.07 -0.24 3.10
N ASP A 97 -29.51 -1.42 2.86
CA ASP A 97 -30.26 -2.56 2.34
C ASP A 97 -31.15 -3.17 3.42
N LEU A 98 -30.68 -3.23 4.68
CA LEU A 98 -31.52 -3.55 5.83
C LEU A 98 -32.70 -2.57 5.98
N ARG A 99 -32.47 -1.26 5.83
CA ARG A 99 -33.56 -0.27 5.85
C ARG A 99 -34.58 -0.51 4.74
N LYS A 100 -34.12 -0.73 3.50
CA LYS A 100 -34.99 -1.05 2.35
C LYS A 100 -35.80 -2.32 2.60
N LEU A 101 -35.17 -3.36 3.15
CA LEU A 101 -35.85 -4.61 3.50
C LEU A 101 -36.92 -4.36 4.57
N CYS A 102 -36.59 -3.68 5.67
CA CYS A 102 -37.57 -3.34 6.72
C CYS A 102 -38.77 -2.55 6.17
N THR A 103 -38.55 -1.57 5.28
CA THR A 103 -39.64 -0.82 4.65
C THR A 103 -40.50 -1.73 3.77
N LYS A 104 -39.90 -2.58 2.92
CA LYS A 104 -40.63 -3.54 2.10
C LYS A 104 -41.48 -4.52 2.93
N TYR A 105 -40.94 -5.01 4.04
CA TYR A 105 -41.69 -5.88 4.95
C TYR A 105 -42.85 -5.14 5.61
N ARG A 106 -42.68 -3.87 6.03
CA ARG A 106 -43.78 -3.05 6.53
C ARG A 106 -44.85 -2.79 5.47
N ASP A 107 -44.47 -2.40 4.26
CA ASP A 107 -45.42 -2.12 3.17
C ASP A 107 -46.19 -3.37 2.73
N LYS A 108 -45.58 -4.56 2.81
CA LYS A 108 -46.29 -5.84 2.59
C LYS A 108 -47.27 -6.17 3.71
N GLN A 109 -46.90 -5.93 4.97
CA GLN A 109 -47.79 -6.17 6.11
C GLN A 109 -48.92 -5.13 6.22
N ARG A 110 -48.64 -3.89 5.82
CA ARG A 110 -49.59 -2.78 5.75
C ARG A 110 -49.53 -2.17 4.36
N PRO A 111 -50.29 -2.70 3.39
CA PRO A 111 -50.45 -2.04 2.09
C PRO A 111 -50.89 -0.60 2.34
N ARG A 112 -50.27 0.38 1.66
CA ARG A 112 -50.70 1.78 1.75
C ARG A 112 -52.12 1.90 1.24
N SER A 113 -53.09 1.77 2.15
CA SER A 113 -54.46 2.22 1.92
C SER A 113 -54.41 3.72 1.64
N LYS A 114 -55.33 4.24 0.83
CA LYS A 114 -55.48 5.70 0.69
C LYS A 114 -55.74 6.26 2.09
N PHE A 115 -54.78 7.00 2.64
CA PHE A 115 -54.89 7.58 3.98
C PHE A 115 -56.14 8.43 4.10
N ASP A 116 -56.82 8.32 5.25
CA ASP A 116 -57.92 9.20 5.60
C ASP A 116 -57.42 10.64 5.74
N ILE A 117 -58.24 11.61 5.33
CA ILE A 117 -57.84 13.03 5.30
C ILE A 117 -57.38 13.49 6.68
N ILE A 118 -58.04 13.04 7.75
CA ILE A 118 -57.71 13.38 9.15
C ILE A 118 -56.32 12.84 9.54
N GLU A 119 -55.97 11.63 9.10
CA GLU A 119 -54.67 11.02 9.37
C GLU A 119 -53.53 11.77 8.66
N ARG A 120 -53.79 12.33 7.46
CA ARG A 120 -52.82 13.20 6.75
C ARG A 120 -52.52 14.51 7.50
N TYR A 121 -53.50 15.06 8.22
CA TYR A 121 -53.30 16.26 9.04
C TYR A 121 -52.62 15.95 10.38
N ALA A 122 -52.78 14.74 10.91
CA ALA A 122 -52.12 14.32 12.15
C ALA A 122 -50.60 14.10 11.98
N ASP A 123 -50.16 13.74 10.77
CA ASP A 123 -48.76 13.40 10.49
C ASP A 123 -47.96 14.64 10.02
N SER A 124 -47.04 15.14 10.84
CA SER A 124 -46.25 16.35 10.53
C SER A 124 -45.30 16.22 9.34
N LYS A 125 -45.15 14.99 8.81
CA LYS A 125 -44.36 14.66 7.61
C LYS A 125 -45.21 14.58 6.34
N SER A 126 -46.50 14.88 6.42
CA SER A 126 -47.38 14.85 5.26
C SER A 126 -47.02 15.94 4.25
N GLU A 127 -47.39 15.73 2.99
CA GLU A 127 -47.11 16.66 1.88
C GLU A 127 -47.66 18.07 2.13
N LEU A 128 -48.69 18.21 2.98
CA LEU A 128 -49.26 19.49 3.40
C LEU A 128 -48.27 20.34 4.23
N TYR A 129 -47.42 19.70 5.05
CA TYR A 129 -46.48 20.38 5.93
C TYR A 129 -45.04 20.34 5.42
N ALA A 130 -44.65 19.30 4.69
CA ALA A 130 -43.31 19.12 4.13
C ALA A 130 -43.41 18.57 2.70
N LEU A 131 -43.45 19.49 1.74
CA LEU A 131 -43.51 19.18 0.30
C LEU A 131 -42.29 18.38 -0.14
N GLN A 132 -42.54 17.23 -0.78
CA GLN A 132 -41.48 16.36 -1.30
C GLN A 132 -41.19 16.71 -2.76
N THR A 133 -40.03 17.31 -3.04
CA THR A 133 -39.65 17.89 -4.34
C THR A 133 -39.62 16.94 -5.55
N HIS A 134 -39.81 15.63 -5.36
CA HIS A 134 -39.84 14.65 -6.45
C HIS A 134 -41.24 14.38 -7.02
N SER A 135 -42.31 14.75 -6.32
CA SER A 135 -43.67 14.64 -6.84
C SER A 135 -43.94 15.88 -7.71
N GLY A 136 -43.98 15.69 -9.03
CA GLY A 136 -44.12 16.76 -10.03
C GLY A 136 -45.48 17.49 -10.03
N GLU A 137 -46.29 17.34 -8.99
CA GLU A 137 -47.55 18.05 -8.82
C GLU A 137 -47.33 19.26 -7.91
N HIS A 138 -46.57 20.24 -8.41
CA HIS A 138 -46.59 21.58 -7.83
C HIS A 138 -47.78 22.34 -8.41
N GLU A 139 -48.85 22.46 -7.63
CA GLU A 139 -49.85 23.51 -7.87
C GLU A 139 -49.14 24.86 -7.84
N THR A 140 -49.21 25.57 -8.96
CA THR A 140 -48.53 26.82 -9.20
C THR A 140 -49.11 27.87 -8.25
N LEU A 141 -48.37 28.22 -7.20
CA LEU A 141 -48.68 29.39 -6.38
C LEU A 141 -48.65 30.63 -7.30
N GLN A 142 -49.82 31.18 -7.59
CA GLN A 142 -50.00 32.46 -8.27
C GLN A 142 -49.16 33.53 -7.55
N GLY A 143 -48.25 34.15 -8.30
CA GLY A 143 -47.50 35.31 -7.83
C GLY A 143 -48.43 36.44 -7.43
N SER A 144 -48.40 36.78 -6.15
CA SER A 144 -48.69 38.09 -5.54
C SER A 144 -49.45 39.12 -6.39
N LEU A 145 -50.76 39.24 -6.16
CA LEU A 145 -51.47 40.50 -6.35
C LEU A 145 -51.27 41.34 -5.07
N SER A 146 -50.19 42.12 -5.00
CA SER A 146 -50.05 43.16 -3.97
C SER A 146 -49.56 44.46 -4.61
N LYS A 147 -50.51 45.26 -5.10
CA LYS A 147 -50.33 46.70 -5.29
C LYS A 147 -51.49 47.39 -4.59
N GLY A 148 -51.12 48.22 -3.62
CA GLY A 148 -51.90 48.49 -2.42
C GLY A 148 -53.06 49.45 -2.57
N PHE A 149 -53.89 49.45 -1.52
CA PHE A 149 -54.76 50.55 -1.14
C PHE A 149 -54.79 50.65 0.40
N ALA A 150 -54.21 51.72 0.90
CA ALA A 150 -54.56 52.45 2.12
C ALA A 150 -54.26 53.93 1.75
N GLU A 151 -55.08 54.95 2.02
CA GLU A 151 -55.91 55.20 3.18
C GLU A 151 -57.19 56.01 2.84
N ARG A 152 -58.27 55.62 3.54
CA ARG A 152 -59.47 56.34 4.04
C ARG A 152 -59.86 57.74 3.54
N GLU A 153 -61.16 57.90 3.27
CA GLU A 153 -62.06 58.83 3.99
C GLU A 153 -63.54 58.41 3.82
N ASP A 154 -64.41 58.93 4.69
CA ASP A 154 -65.62 58.31 5.23
C ASP A 154 -66.86 58.31 4.32
N VAL A 155 -67.51 57.14 4.16
CA VAL A 155 -68.96 57.04 3.95
C VAL A 155 -69.49 55.74 4.58
N THR A 156 -70.44 55.88 5.50
CA THR A 156 -71.27 54.79 6.06
C THR A 156 -71.86 53.89 4.98
N PRO A 157 -71.68 52.55 5.02
CA PRO A 157 -72.36 51.66 4.09
C PRO A 157 -73.80 51.39 4.57
N SER A 158 -74.78 51.99 3.91
CA SER A 158 -76.18 51.55 3.97
C SER A 158 -76.35 50.21 3.21
N PRO A 159 -77.25 49.30 3.65
CA PRO A 159 -77.31 47.93 3.15
C PRO A 159 -77.75 47.87 1.67
N LEU A 160 -76.98 47.17 0.83
CA LEU A 160 -77.39 46.89 -0.54
C LEU A 160 -78.54 45.86 -0.56
N PRO A 161 -79.53 46.02 -1.46
CA PRO A 161 -80.74 45.21 -1.46
C PRO A 161 -80.48 43.76 -1.85
N MET A 162 -81.16 42.84 -1.16
CA MET A 162 -81.39 41.46 -1.60
C MET A 162 -82.03 41.46 -2.99
N ILE A 163 -81.24 41.15 -4.01
CA ILE A 163 -81.73 40.82 -5.36
C ILE A 163 -81.87 39.29 -5.42
N GLY A 164 -83.08 38.85 -5.78
CA GLY A 164 -83.56 37.49 -5.70
C GLY A 164 -82.74 36.44 -6.45
N GLY A 165 -82.96 35.20 -6.01
CA GLY A 165 -82.23 33.99 -6.40
C GLY A 165 -81.78 33.93 -7.86
N SER A 166 -80.47 34.06 -8.04
CA SER A 166 -79.79 33.69 -9.28
C SER A 166 -79.89 32.18 -9.47
N LYS A 167 -80.56 31.81 -10.56
CA LYS A 167 -80.70 30.47 -11.11
C LYS A 167 -79.39 29.68 -11.02
N LEU A 168 -79.50 28.45 -10.52
CA LEU A 168 -78.47 27.41 -10.61
C LEU A 168 -78.05 27.23 -12.08
N MET A 169 -76.92 27.83 -12.46
CA MET A 169 -76.20 27.48 -13.68
C MET A 169 -75.61 26.08 -13.48
N LYS A 170 -76.35 25.08 -13.92
CA LYS A 170 -75.87 23.70 -14.04
C LYS A 170 -74.69 23.71 -15.02
N HIS A 171 -73.49 23.43 -14.53
CA HIS A 171 -72.39 23.04 -15.40
C HIS A 171 -72.76 21.75 -16.14
N LYS A 172 -72.71 21.80 -17.47
CA LYS A 172 -72.90 20.65 -18.36
C LYS A 172 -71.78 19.62 -18.13
N PRO A 173 -72.10 18.31 -17.93
CA PRO A 173 -71.10 17.27 -18.16
C PRO A 173 -70.74 17.23 -19.65
N LYS A 174 -69.44 17.13 -19.96
CA LYS A 174 -68.96 16.88 -21.33
C LYS A 174 -69.46 15.50 -21.80
N SER A 175 -69.91 15.48 -23.04
CA SER A 175 -70.53 14.38 -23.77
C SER A 175 -69.61 13.16 -23.84
N VAL A 176 -70.04 12.06 -23.22
CA VAL A 176 -69.67 10.72 -23.67
C VAL A 176 -70.70 10.34 -24.72
N ASP A 177 -70.30 10.41 -25.99
CA ASP A 177 -71.11 9.95 -27.12
C ASP A 177 -71.28 8.44 -27.04
N ILE A 178 -72.41 8.01 -26.49
CA ILE A 178 -73.01 6.72 -26.81
C ILE A 178 -74.34 7.05 -27.45
N CYS A 179 -74.37 6.97 -28.79
CA CYS A 179 -75.57 7.09 -29.61
C CYS A 179 -76.70 6.23 -29.04
N ILE A 180 -77.69 6.86 -28.42
CA ILE A 180 -79.00 6.27 -28.19
C ILE A 180 -79.63 6.16 -29.58
N ARG A 181 -79.44 5.01 -30.25
CA ARG A 181 -80.28 4.65 -31.38
C ARG A 181 -81.68 4.53 -30.82
N GLU A 182 -82.57 5.42 -31.23
CA GLU A 182 -84.02 5.26 -31.09
C GLU A 182 -84.40 3.93 -31.73
N THR A 183 -84.38 2.88 -30.91
CA THR A 183 -84.74 1.55 -31.38
C THR A 183 -86.25 1.54 -31.48
N ARG A 184 -86.75 1.21 -32.68
CA ARG A 184 -88.16 1.18 -33.08
C ARG A 184 -88.97 0.10 -32.32
N TRP A 185 -88.82 -0.02 -31.01
CA TRP A 185 -89.57 -0.91 -30.12
C TRP A 185 -90.81 -0.17 -29.63
N THR A 186 -91.86 -0.19 -30.44
CA THR A 186 -93.22 0.07 -29.95
C THR A 186 -93.69 -1.12 -29.11
N GLY A 187 -94.57 -0.89 -28.11
CA GLY A 187 -95.05 -1.93 -27.20
C GLY A 187 -95.65 -3.16 -27.88
N GLU A 188 -96.07 -3.02 -29.14
CA GLU A 188 -96.55 -4.11 -29.99
C GLU A 188 -95.44 -5.11 -30.38
N LYS A 189 -94.23 -4.64 -30.68
CA LYS A 189 -93.09 -5.52 -30.98
C LYS A 189 -92.64 -6.31 -29.76
N LEU A 190 -92.80 -5.73 -28.56
CA LEU A 190 -92.51 -6.42 -27.31
C LEU A 190 -93.52 -7.55 -27.04
N LYS A 191 -94.80 -7.33 -27.37
CA LYS A 191 -95.83 -8.38 -27.33
C LYS A 191 -95.55 -9.49 -28.35
N GLN A 192 -95.07 -9.14 -29.53
CA GLN A 192 -94.72 -10.10 -30.60
C GLN A 192 -93.51 -10.98 -30.21
N LEU A 193 -92.49 -10.39 -29.62
CA LEU A 193 -91.33 -11.13 -29.09
C LEU A 193 -91.72 -12.04 -27.92
N HIS A 194 -92.68 -11.62 -27.10
CA HIS A 194 -93.21 -12.47 -26.03
C HIS A 194 -93.98 -13.67 -26.56
N SER A 195 -94.80 -13.51 -27.61
CA SER A 195 -95.47 -14.64 -28.27
C SER A 195 -94.48 -15.60 -28.93
N ASP A 196 -93.40 -15.11 -29.52
CA ASP A 196 -92.38 -15.94 -30.18
C ASP A 196 -91.60 -16.78 -29.16
N LEU A 197 -91.19 -16.19 -28.03
CA LEU A 197 -90.55 -16.92 -26.94
C LEU A 197 -91.49 -17.95 -26.29
N LYS A 198 -92.79 -17.64 -26.19
CA LYS A 198 -93.81 -18.57 -25.72
C LYS A 198 -93.99 -19.74 -26.71
N ALA A 199 -93.93 -19.48 -28.02
CA ALA A 199 -94.00 -20.53 -29.05
C ALA A 199 -92.77 -21.46 -29.03
N ILE A 200 -91.58 -20.93 -28.74
CA ILE A 200 -90.35 -21.73 -28.58
C ILE A 200 -90.43 -22.61 -27.33
N ARG A 201 -90.93 -22.06 -26.21
CA ARG A 201 -91.11 -22.81 -24.96
C ARG A 201 -92.13 -23.95 -25.09
N MET A 202 -93.20 -23.77 -25.87
CA MET A 202 -94.23 -24.80 -26.08
C MET A 202 -93.87 -25.84 -27.15
N LYS A 203 -92.77 -25.68 -27.89
CA LYS A 203 -92.29 -26.63 -28.92
C LYS A 203 -91.21 -27.60 -28.45
N VAL A 204 -90.82 -27.56 -27.16
CA VAL A 204 -89.89 -28.54 -26.58
C VAL A 204 -90.69 -29.73 -26.04
N LYS A 205 -90.73 -30.83 -26.81
CA LYS A 205 -91.29 -32.11 -26.37
C LYS A 205 -90.32 -32.79 -25.40
N SER A 206 -90.83 -33.15 -24.22
CA SER A 206 -90.22 -34.00 -23.20
C SER A 206 -90.38 -35.49 -23.55
N ALA A 207 -89.37 -36.32 -23.30
CA ALA A 207 -89.54 -37.72 -22.91
C ALA A 207 -88.24 -38.30 -22.32
N ASP A 208 -88.28 -38.63 -21.04
CA ASP A 208 -87.39 -39.60 -20.38
C ASP A 208 -87.91 -41.03 -20.63
N THR A 209 -87.05 -42.03 -20.90
CA THR A 209 -87.24 -43.47 -20.51
C THR A 209 -86.03 -44.40 -20.86
N ILE A 210 -85.23 -44.76 -19.83
CA ILE A 210 -84.63 -46.06 -19.37
C ILE A 210 -83.71 -46.99 -20.27
N PRO A 211 -82.99 -48.05 -19.75
CA PRO A 211 -81.52 -48.27 -19.92
C PRO A 211 -81.09 -49.64 -20.57
N LYS A 212 -79.80 -49.82 -20.95
CA LYS A 212 -78.96 -51.06 -20.77
C LYS A 212 -77.66 -51.14 -21.61
N LEU A 213 -76.60 -51.59 -20.90
CA LEU A 213 -75.49 -52.51 -21.21
C LEU A 213 -74.66 -52.47 -22.53
N MET A 214 -73.35 -52.24 -22.31
CA MET A 214 -72.14 -52.89 -22.90
C MET A 214 -71.86 -52.78 -24.42
N LYS A 215 -70.73 -52.14 -24.76
CA LYS A 215 -69.54 -52.80 -25.34
C LYS A 215 -68.37 -51.81 -25.52
N ARG A 216 -67.16 -52.31 -25.26
CA ARG A 216 -65.86 -51.63 -25.42
C ARG A 216 -65.63 -51.16 -26.86
N ALA A 217 -65.10 -49.96 -27.00
CA ALA A 217 -64.17 -49.60 -28.08
C ALA A 217 -62.93 -48.97 -27.44
N PHE A 218 -61.77 -49.59 -27.65
CA PHE A 218 -60.48 -49.02 -27.27
C PHE A 218 -60.29 -47.70 -28.03
N LYS A 219 -60.12 -46.60 -27.30
CA LYS A 219 -59.60 -45.36 -27.87
C LYS A 219 -58.08 -45.47 -27.84
N LEU A 220 -57.46 -45.68 -29.00
CA LEU A 220 -56.01 -45.49 -29.17
C LEU A 220 -55.65 -44.08 -28.69
N PRO A 221 -54.57 -43.90 -27.90
CA PRO A 221 -54.02 -42.58 -27.64
C PRO A 221 -53.70 -41.90 -28.96
N ALA A 222 -54.16 -40.67 -29.13
CA ALA A 222 -53.83 -39.86 -30.29
C ALA A 222 -52.31 -39.80 -30.45
N LEU A 223 -51.84 -40.09 -31.67
CA LEU A 223 -50.48 -39.79 -32.08
C LEU A 223 -50.18 -38.33 -31.77
N PRO A 224 -48.99 -37.99 -31.21
CA PRO A 224 -48.64 -36.61 -30.96
C PRO A 224 -48.65 -35.87 -32.30
N SER A 225 -49.40 -34.76 -32.35
CA SER A 225 -49.40 -33.83 -33.47
C SER A 225 -47.96 -33.53 -33.89
N GLU A 226 -47.68 -33.47 -35.19
CA GLU A 226 -46.36 -33.09 -35.72
C GLU A 226 -45.85 -31.75 -35.16
N GLU A 227 -46.73 -30.92 -34.61
CA GLU A 227 -46.42 -29.63 -33.99
C GLU A 227 -45.69 -29.79 -32.64
N GLU A 228 -46.02 -30.78 -31.81
CA GLU A 228 -45.33 -31.01 -30.51
C GLU A 228 -43.90 -31.54 -30.68
N CYS A 229 -43.60 -32.20 -31.80
CA CYS A 229 -42.25 -32.69 -32.13
C CYS A 229 -41.36 -31.57 -32.67
N ARG A 230 -41.93 -30.64 -33.45
CA ARG A 230 -41.24 -29.44 -33.95
C ARG A 230 -40.87 -28.49 -32.80
N ASP A 231 -41.79 -28.27 -31.86
CA ASP A 231 -41.54 -27.41 -30.68
C ASP A 231 -40.46 -27.97 -29.75
N LYS A 232 -40.41 -29.29 -29.53
CA LYS A 232 -39.35 -29.91 -28.73
C LYS A 232 -37.97 -29.77 -29.38
N LYS A 233 -37.88 -29.94 -30.71
CA LYS A 233 -36.64 -29.70 -31.46
C LYS A 233 -36.19 -28.24 -31.37
N ILE A 234 -37.10 -27.28 -31.53
CA ILE A 234 -36.80 -25.85 -31.41
C ILE A 234 -36.26 -25.53 -30.01
N ARG A 235 -36.92 -26.01 -28.95
CA ARG A 235 -36.47 -25.82 -27.56
C ARG A 235 -35.10 -26.44 -27.29
N THR A 236 -34.80 -27.61 -27.83
CA THR A 236 -33.47 -28.22 -27.67
C THR A 236 -32.38 -27.44 -28.40
N ILE A 237 -32.68 -26.91 -29.58
CA ILE A 237 -31.75 -26.08 -30.36
C ILE A 237 -31.51 -24.75 -29.65
N GLU A 238 -32.55 -24.10 -29.13
CA GLU A 238 -32.44 -22.86 -28.34
C GLU A 238 -31.64 -23.07 -27.06
N LEU A 239 -31.87 -24.16 -26.33
CA LEU A 239 -31.08 -24.51 -25.13
C LEU A 239 -29.61 -24.76 -25.48
N GLN A 240 -29.34 -25.37 -26.64
CA GLN A 240 -27.98 -25.62 -27.11
C GLN A 240 -27.29 -24.32 -27.57
N GLN A 241 -28.03 -23.42 -28.24
CA GLN A 241 -27.55 -22.08 -28.56
C GLN A 241 -27.25 -21.26 -27.30
N LEU A 242 -28.11 -21.33 -26.28
CA LEU A 242 -27.90 -20.64 -25.00
C LEU A 242 -26.65 -21.16 -24.29
N ARG A 243 -26.45 -22.49 -24.27
CA ARG A 243 -25.27 -23.13 -23.69
C ARG A 243 -23.99 -22.78 -24.45
N ASN A 244 -24.04 -22.76 -25.78
CA ASN A 244 -22.91 -22.34 -26.60
C ASN A 244 -22.57 -20.86 -26.34
N ASN A 245 -23.58 -19.99 -26.22
CA ASN A 245 -23.37 -18.57 -25.89
C ASN A 245 -22.75 -18.38 -24.49
N GLN A 246 -23.14 -19.20 -23.51
CA GLN A 246 -22.54 -19.21 -22.16
C GLN A 246 -21.09 -19.69 -22.21
N SER A 247 -20.80 -20.80 -22.90
CA SER A 247 -19.43 -21.30 -23.12
C SER A 247 -18.55 -20.23 -23.76
N MET A 248 -19.03 -19.56 -24.81
CA MET A 248 -18.28 -18.50 -25.49
C MET A 248 -18.04 -17.28 -24.59
N GLN A 249 -18.94 -17.01 -23.62
CA GLN A 249 -18.71 -15.97 -22.61
C GLN A 249 -17.67 -16.40 -21.59
N GLU A 250 -17.71 -17.65 -21.13
CA GLU A 250 -16.73 -18.21 -20.20
C GLU A 250 -15.32 -18.26 -20.81
N ASP A 251 -15.20 -18.68 -22.08
CA ASP A 251 -13.91 -18.71 -22.79
C ASP A 251 -13.29 -17.31 -22.91
N ARG A 252 -14.11 -16.29 -23.22
CA ARG A 252 -13.67 -14.89 -23.25
C ARG A 252 -13.22 -14.39 -21.88
N LEU A 253 -13.93 -14.76 -20.82
CA LEU A 253 -13.56 -14.38 -19.46
C LEU A 253 -12.24 -15.05 -19.04
N CYS A 254 -12.05 -16.32 -19.37
CA CYS A 254 -10.80 -17.05 -19.13
C CYS A 254 -9.63 -16.42 -19.89
N GLU A 255 -9.82 -16.02 -21.15
CA GLU A 255 -8.79 -15.36 -21.95
C GLU A 255 -8.37 -14.01 -21.36
N ILE A 256 -9.35 -13.20 -20.92
CA ILE A 256 -9.08 -11.94 -20.21
C ILE A 256 -8.35 -12.19 -18.89
N LEU A 257 -8.79 -13.17 -18.09
CA LEU A 257 -8.15 -13.53 -16.83
C LEU A 257 -6.69 -13.94 -17.04
N ASN A 258 -6.45 -14.86 -17.98
CA ASN A 258 -5.11 -15.35 -18.33
C ASN A 258 -4.19 -14.23 -18.82
N SER A 259 -4.73 -13.27 -19.58
CA SER A 259 -3.93 -12.11 -20.04
C SER A 259 -3.52 -11.20 -18.88
N LEU A 260 -4.41 -11.00 -17.91
CA LEU A 260 -4.20 -10.09 -16.78
C LEU A 260 -3.29 -10.74 -15.72
N GLU A 261 -3.50 -12.03 -15.46
CA GLU A 261 -2.63 -12.86 -14.63
C GLU A 261 -1.25 -12.99 -15.25
N GLY A 262 -1.17 -13.29 -16.55
CA GLY A 262 0.09 -13.40 -17.29
C GLY A 262 0.91 -12.11 -17.25
N GLY A 263 0.27 -10.95 -17.46
CA GLY A 263 0.94 -9.66 -17.35
C GLY A 263 1.47 -9.38 -15.94
N THR A 264 0.69 -9.70 -14.91
CA THR A 264 1.10 -9.52 -13.51
C THR A 264 2.27 -10.43 -13.15
N VAL A 265 2.17 -11.72 -13.48
CA VAL A 265 3.21 -12.72 -13.22
C VAL A 265 4.48 -12.36 -13.98
N CYS A 266 4.40 -12.06 -15.27
CA CYS A 266 5.53 -11.65 -16.10
C CYS A 266 6.24 -10.42 -15.51
N GLY A 267 5.48 -9.39 -15.12
CA GLY A 267 6.04 -8.20 -14.47
C GLY A 267 6.73 -8.50 -13.15
N THR A 268 6.17 -9.39 -12.31
CA THR A 268 6.82 -9.81 -11.07
C THR A 268 8.09 -10.63 -11.32
N LEU A 269 8.08 -11.52 -12.32
CA LEU A 269 9.23 -12.37 -12.66
C LEU A 269 10.37 -11.53 -13.24
N ASP A 270 10.05 -10.59 -14.13
CA ASP A 270 11.01 -9.65 -14.72
C ASP A 270 11.66 -8.77 -13.65
N PHE A 271 10.87 -8.29 -12.68
CA PHE A 271 11.38 -7.54 -11.55
C PHE A 271 12.35 -8.38 -10.71
N LEU A 272 11.96 -9.60 -10.34
CA LEU A 272 12.81 -10.49 -9.55
C LEU A 272 14.09 -10.90 -10.30
N SER A 273 14.00 -11.15 -11.61
CA SER A 273 15.14 -11.45 -12.47
C SER A 273 16.15 -10.28 -12.49
N LYS A 274 15.66 -9.04 -12.69
CA LYS A 274 16.49 -7.84 -12.65
C LYS A 274 17.14 -7.63 -11.28
N GLU A 275 16.41 -7.81 -10.18
CA GLU A 275 16.97 -7.68 -8.84
C GLU A 275 18.00 -8.79 -8.53
N LEU A 276 17.80 -10.00 -9.04
CA LEU A 276 18.79 -11.08 -8.88
C LEU A 276 20.10 -10.73 -9.58
N VAL A 277 20.05 -10.28 -10.83
CA VAL A 277 21.24 -9.82 -11.57
C VAL A 277 21.90 -8.65 -10.85
N ARG A 278 21.11 -7.66 -10.39
CA ARG A 278 21.60 -6.51 -9.63
C ARG A 278 22.34 -6.93 -8.36
N LEU A 279 21.81 -7.90 -7.61
CA LEU A 279 22.45 -8.44 -6.41
C LEU A 279 23.74 -9.22 -6.71
N GLU A 280 23.78 -9.96 -7.82
CA GLU A 280 24.97 -10.66 -8.23
C GLU A 280 26.08 -9.68 -8.62
N ASP A 281 25.76 -8.64 -9.38
CA ASP A 281 26.69 -7.60 -9.77
C ASP A 281 27.20 -6.80 -8.57
N GLU A 282 26.34 -6.48 -7.59
CA GLU A 282 26.76 -5.87 -6.32
C GLU A 282 27.78 -6.74 -5.57
N ARG A 283 27.56 -8.07 -5.53
CA ARG A 283 28.50 -9.00 -4.89
C ARG A 283 29.83 -9.08 -5.64
N ARG A 284 29.81 -9.13 -6.97
CA ARG A 284 31.02 -9.13 -7.80
C ARG A 284 31.82 -7.83 -7.62
N ALA A 285 31.14 -6.68 -7.60
CA ALA A 285 31.75 -5.38 -7.37
C ALA A 285 32.36 -5.28 -5.96
N HIS A 286 31.67 -5.78 -4.94
CA HIS A 286 32.21 -5.83 -3.58
C HIS A 286 33.44 -6.73 -3.45
N ALA A 287 33.42 -7.91 -4.08
CA ALA A 287 34.56 -8.82 -4.10
C ALA A 287 35.79 -8.19 -4.78
N SER A 288 35.60 -7.53 -5.92
CA SER A 288 36.66 -6.82 -6.62
C SER A 288 37.20 -5.62 -5.83
N ALA A 289 36.34 -4.88 -5.13
CA ALA A 289 36.77 -3.81 -4.22
C ALA A 289 37.64 -4.33 -3.07
N LEU A 290 37.28 -5.46 -2.45
CA LEU A 290 38.08 -6.07 -1.38
C LEU A 290 39.47 -6.52 -1.86
N LEU A 291 39.56 -7.10 -3.06
CA LEU A 291 40.85 -7.48 -3.65
C LEU A 291 41.72 -6.24 -3.91
N ALA A 292 41.14 -5.18 -4.48
CA ALA A 292 41.84 -3.93 -4.74
C ALA A 292 42.36 -3.26 -3.44
N GLU A 293 41.55 -3.24 -2.39
CA GLU A 293 41.96 -2.72 -1.07
C GLU A 293 43.08 -3.55 -0.44
N ARG A 294 43.01 -4.88 -0.56
CA ARG A 294 44.11 -5.76 -0.11
C ARG A 294 45.41 -5.45 -0.84
N GLU A 295 45.37 -5.32 -2.16
CA GLU A 295 46.56 -4.98 -2.95
C GLU A 295 47.11 -3.60 -2.59
N ARG A 296 46.23 -2.62 -2.39
CA ARG A 296 46.60 -1.28 -1.95
C ARG A 296 47.32 -1.33 -0.60
N CYS A 297 46.74 -2.01 0.39
CA CYS A 297 47.35 -2.18 1.71
C CYS A 297 48.72 -2.86 1.61
N MET A 298 48.87 -3.89 0.77
CA MET A 298 50.15 -4.56 0.54
C MET A 298 51.19 -3.61 -0.07
N ARG A 299 50.80 -2.79 -1.05
CA ARG A 299 51.69 -1.80 -1.67
C ARG A 299 52.10 -0.70 -0.68
N GLU A 300 51.15 -0.19 0.10
CA GLU A 300 51.42 0.82 1.13
C GLU A 300 52.34 0.27 2.23
N ALA A 301 52.13 -0.96 2.68
CA ALA A 301 53.02 -1.62 3.65
C ALA A 301 54.44 -1.82 3.10
N ALA A 302 54.57 -2.28 1.86
CA ALA A 302 55.87 -2.44 1.20
C ALA A 302 56.59 -1.09 1.04
N GLU A 303 55.86 -0.05 0.65
CA GLU A 303 56.41 1.30 0.51
C GLU A 303 56.76 1.92 1.86
N ALA A 304 55.95 1.71 2.90
CA ALA A 304 56.25 2.12 4.27
C ALA A 304 57.54 1.44 4.77
N GLY A 305 57.74 0.15 4.48
CA GLY A 305 58.98 -0.56 4.76
C GLY A 305 60.19 0.06 4.05
N ARG A 306 60.07 0.39 2.76
CA ARG A 306 61.12 1.08 2.00
C ARG A 306 61.44 2.46 2.59
N ARG A 307 60.43 3.26 2.90
CA ARG A 307 60.59 4.58 3.53
C ARG A 307 61.25 4.47 4.90
N GLN A 308 60.92 3.43 5.67
CA GLN A 308 61.55 3.21 6.96
C GLN A 308 63.04 2.93 6.82
N LEU A 309 63.43 2.07 5.87
CA LEU A 309 64.83 1.80 5.59
C LEU A 309 65.57 3.06 5.14
N GLU A 310 64.96 3.86 4.26
CA GLU A 310 65.54 5.13 3.82
C GLU A 310 65.71 6.12 4.97
N ARG A 311 64.72 6.26 5.85
CA ARG A 311 64.81 7.09 7.06
C ARG A 311 65.91 6.61 8.00
N ASN A 312 66.10 5.30 8.15
CA ASN A 312 67.19 4.76 8.96
C ASN A 312 68.55 5.16 8.37
N ARG A 313 68.75 4.95 7.06
CA ARG A 313 69.98 5.37 6.38
C ARG A 313 70.23 6.86 6.52
N ARG A 314 69.20 7.70 6.34
CA ARG A 314 69.33 9.16 6.54
C ARG A 314 69.75 9.51 7.96
N ARG A 315 69.18 8.85 8.98
CA ARG A 315 69.60 9.04 10.37
C ARG A 315 71.06 8.63 10.60
N GLU A 316 71.48 7.50 10.05
CA GLU A 316 72.88 7.06 10.09
C GLU A 316 73.81 8.09 9.42
N PHE A 317 73.44 8.59 8.24
CA PHE A 317 74.19 9.65 7.55
C PHE A 317 74.23 10.96 8.34
N ASP A 318 73.11 11.38 8.93
CA ASP A 318 73.04 12.60 9.76
C ASP A 318 73.92 12.46 11.01
N GLU A 319 73.96 11.28 11.63
CA GLU A 319 74.83 10.99 12.77
C GLU A 319 76.31 11.04 12.37
N MET A 320 76.69 10.41 11.25
CA MET A 320 78.04 10.51 10.71
C MET A 320 78.42 11.96 10.38
N PHE A 321 77.50 12.72 9.77
CA PHE A 321 77.73 14.12 9.45
C PHE A 321 77.95 14.97 10.71
N LYS A 322 77.13 14.76 11.77
CA LYS A 322 77.32 15.42 13.06
C LYS A 322 78.68 15.11 13.67
N GLN A 323 79.14 13.86 13.60
CA GLN A 323 80.47 13.48 14.09
C GLN A 323 81.58 14.18 13.30
N ILE A 324 81.50 14.21 11.98
CA ILE A 324 82.48 14.90 11.12
C ILE A 324 82.52 16.39 11.43
N VAL A 325 81.37 17.04 11.54
CA VAL A 325 81.28 18.47 11.88
C VAL A 325 81.89 18.74 13.25
N LYS A 326 81.63 17.87 14.23
CA LYS A 326 82.23 17.98 15.56
C LYS A 326 83.76 17.88 15.50
N VAL A 327 84.31 16.87 14.82
CA VAL A 327 85.78 16.73 14.67
C VAL A 327 86.38 17.93 13.91
N ASN A 328 85.68 18.48 12.92
CA ASN A 328 86.11 19.68 12.23
C ASN A 328 86.07 20.92 13.13
N GLN A 329 85.08 21.05 14.01
CA GLN A 329 85.00 22.12 15.01
C GLN A 329 86.13 21.98 16.03
N ASP A 330 86.31 20.78 16.60
CA ASP A 330 87.36 20.49 17.58
C ASP A 330 88.76 20.74 16.98
N SER A 331 88.98 20.41 15.70
CA SER A 331 90.28 20.67 15.04
C SER A 331 90.51 22.15 14.73
N VAL A 332 89.47 22.90 14.34
CA VAL A 332 89.56 24.36 14.20
C VAL A 332 89.81 25.02 15.55
N GLU A 333 89.13 24.58 16.61
CA GLU A 333 89.31 25.09 17.97
C GLU A 333 90.73 24.83 18.48
N ALA A 334 91.25 23.61 18.32
CA ALA A 334 92.63 23.27 18.66
C ALA A 334 93.65 24.12 17.88
N TYR A 335 93.45 24.30 16.56
CA TYR A 335 94.33 25.17 15.76
C TYR A 335 94.29 26.63 16.23
N LEU A 336 93.10 27.15 16.55
CA LEU A 336 92.96 28.50 17.08
C LEU A 336 93.61 28.64 18.46
N GLU A 337 93.46 27.64 19.34
CA GLU A 337 94.15 27.59 20.63
C GLU A 337 95.67 27.60 20.46
N ASP A 338 96.21 26.79 19.54
CA ASP A 338 97.65 26.76 19.25
C ASP A 338 98.16 28.12 18.75
N VAL A 339 97.44 28.78 17.83
CA VAL A 339 97.80 30.13 17.33
C VAL A 339 97.73 31.17 18.46
N ILE A 340 96.72 31.09 19.33
CA ILE A 340 96.59 31.99 20.48
C ILE A 340 97.74 31.77 21.47
N ASN A 341 98.07 30.51 21.77
CA ASN A 341 99.17 30.15 22.68
C ASN A 341 100.52 30.59 22.11
N GLU A 342 100.77 30.39 20.81
CA GLU A 342 101.97 30.89 20.14
C GLU A 342 102.05 32.42 20.19
N GLY A 343 100.92 33.11 20.02
CA GLY A 343 100.81 34.57 20.18
C GLY A 343 101.11 35.03 21.61
N ILE A 344 100.59 34.34 22.63
CA ILE A 344 100.86 34.62 24.04
C ILE A 344 102.34 34.37 24.36
N ASP A 345 102.92 33.27 23.90
CA ASP A 345 104.32 32.94 24.07
C ASP A 345 105.23 33.97 23.38
N TRP A 346 104.84 34.45 22.20
CA TRP A 346 105.54 35.52 21.51
C TRP A 346 105.49 36.83 22.32
N MET A 347 104.32 37.21 22.85
CA MET A 347 104.19 38.38 23.74
C MET A 347 104.99 38.23 25.04
N ASN A 348 105.04 37.03 25.63
CA ASN A 348 105.79 36.75 26.85
C ASN A 348 107.30 36.75 26.63
N LYS A 349 107.78 36.32 25.45
CA LYS A 349 109.21 36.37 25.07
C LYS A 349 109.70 37.80 24.83
N PHE A 350 108.80 38.73 24.49
CA PHE A 350 109.12 40.15 24.33
C PHE A 350 108.33 41.00 25.33
N PRO A 351 108.64 40.93 26.64
CA PRO A 351 107.99 41.79 27.61
C PRO A 351 108.28 43.23 27.25
N ASN A 352 107.21 44.02 27.16
CA ASN A 352 107.23 45.42 26.76
C ASN A 352 108.26 46.19 27.62
N ARG A 353 109.47 46.42 27.10
CA ARG A 353 110.51 47.21 27.75
C ARG A 353 110.10 48.68 27.72
N LYS A 354 109.11 49.09 28.52
CA LYS A 354 108.86 50.51 28.78
C LYS A 354 108.43 50.77 30.23
N LYS A 355 109.35 51.50 30.89
CA LYS A 355 109.23 52.40 32.05
C LYS A 355 109.54 51.84 33.45
N GLN A 356 110.84 51.75 33.74
CA GLN A 356 111.36 52.40 34.95
C GLN A 356 111.52 53.89 34.65
N ASN A 357 110.83 54.74 35.40
CA ASN A 357 111.37 55.93 36.06
C ASN A 357 110.23 56.59 36.87
N PRO A 358 110.50 57.09 38.10
CA PRO A 358 109.53 57.87 38.86
C PRO A 358 109.16 59.18 38.15
#